data_AF-A0A356B1Y7-F1
#
_entry.id   AF-A0A356B1Y7-F1
#
_cell.length_a   1.000
_cell.length_b   1.000
_cell.length_c   1.000
_cell.angle_alpha   90.00
_cell.angle_beta   90.00
_cell.angle_gamma   90.00
#
_symmetry.space_group_name_H-M   'P 1'
#
loop_
_entity.id
_entity.type
_entity.pdbx_description
1 polymer ?
#
loop_
_entity_poly.entity_id
_entity_poly.type
_entity_poly.pdbx_seq_one_letter_code
_entity_poly.pdbx_strand_id
1 'polypeptide(L)'
;MVLGVTNQSVSKWESGACCPDITLLPEIATYLNVTIDELLGYRSADSFGDVYLKIKNLFQESPQNISFDLAYKLAFVLHEGAVSKGYKSYLPWDCDKNRTQDEDFDKWGFSACSEPEGVTIMKGSAVLIANNKLAKPVSSNELFELYNALQKYGSKDNLRVLFSLYELTINDFDVYVAFNELVEKCQLPSDIVQKALDNLPIQIKPLEDSKDGYRIEGGFMHIPTVLMLLTQ
;
A
#
# COMPACT_ATOMS: atom_id res chain seq x y z
N MET A 1 24.72 45.79 -18.38
CA MET A 1 23.40 46.01 -17.76
C MET A 1 22.40 45.30 -18.66
N VAL A 2 21.79 44.22 -18.19
CA VAL A 2 20.78 43.48 -18.96
C VAL A 2 19.41 44.02 -18.51
N LEU A 3 18.48 44.26 -19.44
CA LEU A 3 17.11 44.74 -19.16
C LEU A 3 17.02 46.08 -18.38
N GLY A 4 18.10 46.89 -18.36
CA GLY A 4 18.14 48.12 -17.56
C GLY A 4 18.17 47.89 -16.04
N VAL A 5 18.41 46.66 -15.58
CA VAL A 5 18.41 46.28 -14.16
C VAL A 5 19.82 46.33 -13.59
N THR A 6 19.96 46.86 -12.37
CA THR A 6 21.24 46.91 -11.63
C THR A 6 21.39 45.71 -10.70
N ASN A 7 22.64 45.30 -10.40
CA ASN A 7 22.92 44.24 -9.43
C ASN A 7 22.33 44.55 -8.03
N GLN A 8 22.24 45.84 -7.67
CA GLN A 8 21.60 46.26 -6.41
C GLN A 8 20.10 45.98 -6.42
N SER A 9 19.42 46.16 -7.56
CA SER A 9 18.01 45.81 -7.72
C SER A 9 17.78 44.31 -7.58
N VAL A 10 18.62 43.49 -8.22
CA VAL A 10 18.56 42.02 -8.13
C VAL A 10 18.77 41.55 -6.69
N SER A 11 19.78 42.09 -5.99
CA SER A 11 20.04 41.73 -4.58
C SER A 11 18.86 42.05 -3.65
N LYS A 12 18.11 43.12 -3.93
CA LYS A 12 16.88 43.45 -3.19
C LYS A 12 15.72 42.48 -3.51
N TRP A 13 15.64 41.97 -4.74
CA TRP A 13 14.67 40.94 -5.12
C TRP A 13 14.97 39.61 -4.43
N GLU A 14 16.23 39.17 -4.45
CA GLU A 14 16.66 37.91 -3.84
C GLU A 14 16.53 37.89 -2.32
N SER A 15 16.68 39.05 -1.66
CA SER A 15 16.50 39.20 -0.21
C SER A 15 15.05 39.47 0.22
N GLY A 16 14.10 39.56 -0.72
CA GLY A 16 12.70 39.88 -0.45
C GLY A 16 12.45 41.31 0.02
N ALA A 17 13.44 42.20 -0.11
CA ALA A 17 13.34 43.60 0.30
C ALA A 17 12.48 44.46 -0.65
N CYS A 18 12.33 44.02 -1.91
CA CYS A 18 11.47 44.64 -2.92
C CYS A 18 11.13 43.61 -4.00
N CYS A 19 10.02 43.80 -4.73
CA CYS A 19 9.68 42.97 -5.89
C CYS A 19 10.15 43.63 -7.20
N PRO A 20 10.40 42.84 -8.27
CA PRO A 20 10.54 43.38 -9.62
C PRO A 20 9.23 44.02 -10.09
N ASP A 21 9.31 44.96 -11.03
CA ASP A 21 8.14 45.45 -11.74
C ASP A 21 7.47 44.29 -12.49
N ILE A 22 6.15 44.18 -12.41
CA ILE A 22 5.39 43.14 -13.11
C ILE A 22 5.61 43.19 -14.62
N THR A 23 5.86 44.38 -15.17
CA THR A 23 6.13 44.55 -16.61
C THR A 23 7.50 44.02 -17.02
N LEU A 24 8.43 43.82 -16.08
CA LEU A 24 9.76 43.26 -16.34
C LEU A 24 9.76 41.71 -16.37
N LEU A 25 8.73 41.06 -15.83
CA LEU A 25 8.68 39.60 -15.74
C LEU A 25 8.75 38.87 -17.10
N PRO A 26 8.04 39.30 -18.17
CA PRO A 26 8.15 38.65 -19.48
C PRO A 26 9.56 38.71 -20.06
N GLU A 27 10.26 39.84 -19.87
CA GLU A 27 11.61 40.03 -20.36
C GLU A 27 12.63 39.21 -19.56
N ILE A 28 12.48 39.15 -18.23
CA ILE A 28 13.31 38.31 -17.35
C ILE A 28 13.11 36.83 -17.70
N ALA A 29 11.87 36.38 -17.88
CA ALA A 29 11.54 35.00 -18.24
C ALA A 29 12.16 34.61 -19.59
N THR A 30 12.04 35.50 -20.59
CA THR A 30 12.67 35.33 -21.92
C THR A 30 14.19 35.26 -21.81
N TYR A 31 14.80 36.14 -21.01
CA TYR A 31 16.24 36.19 -20.82
C TYR A 31 16.80 34.91 -20.16
N LEU A 32 16.07 34.36 -19.18
CA LEU A 32 16.44 33.13 -18.48
C LEU A 32 15.99 31.86 -19.22
N ASN A 33 15.28 31.99 -20.34
CA ASN A 33 14.69 30.89 -21.10
C ASN A 33 13.78 29.99 -20.23
N VAL A 34 12.96 30.61 -19.39
CA VAL A 34 11.93 29.99 -18.56
C VAL A 34 10.56 30.64 -18.82
N THR A 35 9.48 30.04 -18.34
CA THR A 35 8.14 30.65 -18.35
C THR A 35 7.98 31.68 -17.23
N ILE A 36 7.01 32.60 -17.37
CA ILE A 36 6.65 33.54 -16.30
C ILE A 36 6.20 32.79 -15.04
N ASP A 37 5.49 31.68 -15.23
CA ASP A 37 5.04 30.80 -14.15
C ASP A 37 6.24 30.22 -13.39
N GLU A 38 7.24 29.66 -14.09
CA GLU A 38 8.48 29.18 -13.47
C GLU A 38 9.26 30.30 -12.75
N LEU A 39 9.28 31.50 -13.32
CA LEU A 39 9.93 32.68 -12.72
C LEU A 39 9.25 33.11 -11.41
N LEU A 40 7.93 33.01 -11.34
CA LEU A 40 7.13 33.32 -10.14
C LEU A 40 7.07 32.15 -9.15
N GLY A 41 7.66 31.00 -9.48
CA GLY A 41 7.53 29.77 -8.71
C GLY A 41 6.12 29.17 -8.76
N TYR A 42 5.27 29.62 -9.69
CA TYR A 42 3.99 28.97 -9.98
C TYR A 42 4.27 27.65 -10.70
N ARG A 43 4.12 26.56 -9.96
CA ARG A 43 3.99 25.22 -10.55
C ARG A 43 2.50 24.97 -10.66
N SER A 44 2.03 24.51 -11.82
CA SER A 44 0.63 24.11 -11.97
C SER A 44 0.28 23.18 -10.81
N ALA A 45 -0.73 23.55 -10.03
CA ALA A 45 -1.23 22.68 -8.98
C ALA A 45 -1.56 21.32 -9.62
N ASP A 46 -1.09 20.25 -8.96
CA ASP A 46 -1.52 18.86 -9.17
C ASP A 46 -0.75 18.06 -10.23
N SER A 47 0.59 18.13 -10.22
CA SER A 47 1.39 17.04 -10.79
C SER A 47 1.39 15.82 -9.86
N PHE A 48 1.61 14.61 -10.40
CA PHE A 48 1.84 13.41 -9.57
C PHE A 48 3.02 13.60 -8.60
N GLY A 49 4.01 14.43 -8.98
CA GLY A 49 5.14 14.79 -8.13
C GLY A 49 4.70 15.53 -6.87
N ASP A 50 3.73 16.44 -6.97
CA ASP A 50 3.21 17.18 -5.81
C ASP A 50 2.40 16.27 -4.88
N VAL A 51 1.61 15.36 -5.43
CA VAL A 51 0.89 14.33 -4.66
C VAL A 51 1.88 13.42 -3.92
N TYR A 52 2.94 12.97 -4.60
CA TYR A 52 4.01 12.19 -3.99
C TYR A 52 4.66 12.91 -2.80
N LEU A 53 5.00 14.19 -2.95
CA LEU A 53 5.59 14.99 -1.87
C LEU A 53 4.62 15.16 -0.69
N LYS A 54 3.33 15.43 -0.96
CA LYS A 54 2.30 15.53 0.09
C LYS A 54 2.14 14.23 0.86
N ILE A 55 2.06 13.08 0.17
CA ILE A 55 1.98 11.77 0.83
C ILE A 55 3.25 11.51 1.66
N LYS A 56 4.43 11.78 1.11
CA LYS A 56 5.70 11.55 1.83
C LYS A 56 5.79 12.39 3.10
N ASN A 57 5.45 13.68 3.03
CA ASN A 57 5.44 14.56 4.20
C ASN A 57 4.42 14.07 5.24
N LEU A 58 3.23 13.64 4.81
CA LEU A 58 2.22 13.09 5.71
C LEU A 58 2.74 11.89 6.52
N PHE A 59 3.50 10.98 5.89
CA PHE A 59 4.16 9.88 6.61
C PHE A 59 5.28 10.35 7.54
N GLN A 60 6.08 11.34 7.14
CA GLN A 60 7.17 11.88 7.96
C GLN A 60 6.68 12.59 9.22
N GLU A 61 5.52 13.24 9.14
CA GLU A 61 4.91 13.99 10.24
C GLU A 61 4.03 13.11 11.14
N SER A 62 3.65 11.92 10.68
CA SER A 62 2.78 10.99 11.42
C SER A 62 3.56 10.12 12.41
N PRO A 63 3.00 9.83 13.61
CA PRO A 63 3.56 8.82 14.51
C PRO A 63 3.69 7.43 13.86
N GLN A 64 4.77 6.72 14.19
CA GLN A 64 5.07 5.41 13.60
C GLN A 64 3.95 4.38 13.83
N ASN A 65 3.30 4.40 14.98
CA ASN A 65 2.25 3.45 15.35
C ASN A 65 0.96 3.61 14.53
N ILE A 66 0.77 4.73 13.82
CA ILE A 66 -0.39 4.95 12.94
C ILE A 66 -0.03 4.91 11.45
N SER A 67 1.24 4.81 11.08
CA SER A 67 1.68 4.89 9.69
C SER A 67 1.05 3.80 8.81
N PHE A 68 0.85 2.58 9.32
CA PHE A 68 0.19 1.52 8.57
C PHE A 68 -1.33 1.74 8.39
N ASP A 69 -2.01 2.26 9.41
CA ASP A 69 -3.43 2.65 9.30
C ASP A 69 -3.59 3.77 8.26
N LEU A 70 -2.69 4.75 8.28
CA LEU A 70 -2.64 5.80 7.27
C LEU A 70 -2.41 5.23 5.86
N ALA A 71 -1.46 4.31 5.69
CA ALA A 71 -1.20 3.65 4.43
C ALA A 71 -2.43 2.89 3.90
N TYR A 72 -3.14 2.19 4.79
CA TYR A 72 -4.37 1.50 4.45
C TYR A 72 -5.48 2.47 4.01
N LYS A 73 -5.68 3.58 4.73
CA LYS A 73 -6.64 4.63 4.35
C LYS A 73 -6.32 5.24 2.99
N LEU A 74 -5.05 5.47 2.68
CA LEU A 74 -4.64 5.93 1.35
C LEU A 74 -4.93 4.88 0.27
N ALA A 75 -4.63 3.61 0.52
CA ALA A 75 -4.95 2.51 -0.40
C ALA A 75 -6.46 2.38 -0.63
N PHE A 76 -7.26 2.54 0.42
CA PHE A 76 -8.71 2.59 0.34
C PHE A 76 -9.20 3.72 -0.56
N VAL A 77 -8.70 4.95 -0.39
CA VAL A 77 -9.09 6.10 -1.22
C VAL A 77 -8.73 5.86 -2.68
N LEU A 78 -7.57 5.26 -2.95
CA LEU A 78 -7.17 4.88 -4.31
C LEU A 78 -8.10 3.82 -4.91
N HIS A 79 -8.49 2.82 -4.13
CA HIS A 79 -9.47 1.81 -4.54
C HIS A 79 -10.84 2.43 -4.81
N GLU A 80 -11.34 3.25 -3.88
CA GLU A 80 -12.62 3.94 -3.96
C GLU A 80 -12.70 4.76 -5.25
N GLY A 81 -11.68 5.58 -5.55
CA GLY A 81 -11.63 6.35 -6.79
C GLY A 81 -11.61 5.50 -8.06
N ALA A 82 -11.04 4.29 -8.01
CA ALA A 82 -11.03 3.34 -9.13
C ALA A 82 -12.37 2.60 -9.33
N VAL A 83 -13.25 2.58 -8.33
CA VAL A 83 -14.53 1.84 -8.35
C VAL A 83 -15.77 2.74 -8.21
N SER A 84 -15.60 4.05 -8.03
CA SER A 84 -16.67 5.04 -7.90
C SER A 84 -16.57 6.16 -8.96
N LYS A 85 -17.34 7.26 -8.79
CA LYS A 85 -17.30 8.46 -9.64
C LYS A 85 -15.96 9.20 -9.46
N GLY A 86 -14.90 8.58 -9.96
CA GLY A 86 -13.50 9.01 -9.97
C GLY A 86 -12.68 8.33 -11.09
N TYR A 87 -13.21 7.29 -11.73
CA TYR A 87 -12.60 6.61 -12.89
C TYR A 87 -13.38 6.82 -14.21
N LYS A 88 -14.72 6.77 -14.16
CA LYS A 88 -15.62 6.92 -15.33
C LYS A 88 -16.78 7.86 -15.03
N SER A 89 -17.28 8.54 -16.06
CA SER A 89 -18.47 9.41 -15.99
C SER A 89 -19.78 8.64 -15.77
N TYR A 90 -19.79 7.33 -16.03
CA TYR A 90 -20.90 6.43 -15.77
C TYR A 90 -20.41 5.11 -15.17
N LEU A 91 -21.09 4.66 -14.11
CA LEU A 91 -20.93 3.36 -13.49
C LEU A 91 -22.32 2.74 -13.28
N PRO A 92 -22.46 1.41 -13.39
CA PRO A 92 -23.76 0.74 -13.29
C PRO A 92 -24.26 0.54 -11.85
N TRP A 93 -23.60 1.14 -10.85
CA TRP A 93 -23.97 1.08 -9.43
C TRP A 93 -23.95 2.47 -8.78
N ASP A 94 -24.62 2.62 -7.63
CA ASP A 94 -24.70 3.88 -6.89
C ASP A 94 -23.33 4.30 -6.33
N CYS A 95 -22.89 5.48 -6.75
CA CYS A 95 -21.59 6.07 -6.43
C CYS A 95 -21.72 7.43 -5.70
N ASP A 96 -22.92 7.82 -5.27
CA ASP A 96 -23.15 9.14 -4.66
C ASP A 96 -22.83 9.16 -3.15
N LYS A 97 -22.35 8.03 -2.59
CA LYS A 97 -21.88 7.94 -1.21
C LYS A 97 -20.43 8.34 -1.11
N ASN A 98 -20.14 9.41 -0.36
CA ASN A 98 -18.79 9.77 0.01
C ASN A 98 -18.28 8.84 1.12
N ARG A 99 -17.66 7.74 0.73
CA ARG A 99 -17.16 6.70 1.66
C ARG A 99 -15.89 7.08 2.42
N THR A 100 -15.29 8.24 2.09
CA THR A 100 -14.13 8.77 2.84
C THR A 100 -14.55 9.48 4.14
N GLN A 101 -15.84 9.75 4.31
CA GLN A 101 -16.43 10.34 5.52
C GLN A 101 -17.08 9.29 6.44
N ASP A 102 -17.23 8.05 5.96
CA ASP A 102 -17.67 6.96 6.81
C ASP A 102 -16.53 6.64 7.80
N GLU A 103 -16.79 6.74 9.10
CA GLU A 103 -15.81 6.43 10.16
C GLU A 103 -15.37 4.95 10.14
N ASP A 104 -16.03 4.14 9.32
CA ASP A 104 -15.95 2.68 9.29
C ASP A 104 -15.45 2.17 7.91
N PHE A 105 -14.17 2.39 7.61
CA PHE A 105 -13.51 1.88 6.40
C PHE A 105 -13.63 0.34 6.25
N ASP A 106 -13.87 -0.38 7.34
CA ASP A 106 -14.05 -1.82 7.43
C ASP A 106 -15.44 -2.32 7.00
N LYS A 107 -16.45 -1.42 6.91
CA LYS A 107 -17.83 -1.79 6.58
C LYS A 107 -18.14 -1.91 5.09
N TRP A 108 -17.19 -1.61 4.20
CA TRP A 108 -17.40 -1.79 2.76
C TRP A 108 -17.69 -3.26 2.41
N GLY A 109 -17.04 -4.20 3.07
CA GLY A 109 -17.18 -5.63 2.79
C GLY A 109 -16.30 -6.04 1.60
N PHE A 110 -16.89 -6.18 0.41
CA PHE A 110 -16.21 -6.61 -0.82
C PHE A 110 -16.49 -5.65 -1.99
N SER A 111 -15.46 -5.33 -2.76
CA SER A 111 -15.57 -4.65 -4.05
C SER A 111 -14.44 -5.04 -4.98
N ALA A 112 -14.72 -5.07 -6.28
CA ALA A 112 -13.72 -5.30 -7.30
C ALA A 112 -14.04 -4.50 -8.56
N CYS A 113 -13.00 -4.08 -9.27
CA CYS A 113 -13.08 -3.48 -10.59
C CYS A 113 -11.99 -4.09 -11.46
N SER A 114 -12.38 -4.56 -12.65
CA SER A 114 -11.49 -5.24 -13.58
C SER A 114 -11.66 -4.63 -14.96
N GLU A 115 -10.61 -3.96 -15.43
CA GLU A 115 -10.60 -3.17 -16.65
C GLU A 115 -9.35 -3.51 -17.48
N PRO A 116 -9.31 -3.22 -18.79
CA PRO A 116 -8.11 -3.44 -19.60
C PRO A 116 -6.86 -2.74 -19.05
N GLU A 117 -7.02 -1.59 -18.40
CA GLU A 117 -5.92 -0.78 -17.84
C GLU A 117 -5.40 -1.31 -16.50
N GLY A 118 -6.22 -2.02 -15.73
CA GLY A 118 -5.87 -2.47 -14.40
C GLY A 118 -6.98 -3.22 -13.67
N VAL A 119 -6.62 -3.79 -12.53
CA VAL A 119 -7.56 -4.47 -11.64
C VAL A 119 -7.40 -3.96 -10.22
N THR A 120 -8.49 -3.91 -9.47
CA THR A 120 -8.45 -3.68 -8.04
C THR A 120 -9.51 -4.50 -7.32
N ILE A 121 -9.17 -4.96 -6.12
CA ILE A 121 -10.06 -5.68 -5.22
C ILE A 121 -9.84 -5.17 -3.79
N MET A 122 -10.93 -5.02 -3.05
CA MET A 122 -10.94 -4.79 -1.62
C MET A 122 -11.79 -5.87 -0.95
N LYS A 123 -11.25 -6.44 0.13
CA LYS A 123 -12.00 -7.33 1.02
C LYS A 123 -11.50 -7.20 2.45
N GLY A 124 -12.38 -6.80 3.37
CA GLY A 124 -12.00 -6.55 4.77
C GLY A 124 -10.86 -5.52 4.86
N SER A 125 -9.78 -5.89 5.55
CA SER A 125 -8.60 -5.03 5.76
C SER A 125 -7.57 -5.06 4.62
N ALA A 126 -7.92 -5.60 3.45
CA ALA A 126 -6.99 -5.78 2.34
C ALA A 126 -7.46 -5.04 1.09
N VAL A 127 -6.52 -4.33 0.45
CA VAL A 127 -6.68 -3.67 -0.84
C VAL A 127 -5.54 -4.14 -1.76
N LEU A 128 -5.88 -4.60 -2.95
CA LEU A 128 -4.93 -4.93 -4.02
C LEU A 128 -5.26 -4.08 -5.25
N ILE A 129 -4.22 -3.50 -5.87
CA ILE A 129 -4.30 -2.73 -7.11
C ILE A 129 -3.17 -3.20 -8.03
N ALA A 130 -3.49 -3.49 -9.29
CA ALA A 130 -2.52 -3.86 -10.30
C ALA A 130 -2.75 -3.08 -11.60
N ASN A 131 -1.65 -2.73 -12.27
CA ASN A 131 -1.64 -2.01 -13.54
C ASN A 131 -1.34 -2.98 -14.69
N ASN A 132 -2.33 -3.22 -15.54
CA ASN A 132 -2.24 -4.20 -16.61
C ASN A 132 -1.30 -3.75 -17.74
N LYS A 133 -1.00 -2.45 -17.86
CA LYS A 133 -0.01 -1.94 -18.84
C LYS A 133 1.41 -2.40 -18.53
N LEU A 134 1.68 -2.77 -17.28
CA LEU A 134 2.98 -3.30 -16.83
C LEU A 134 2.99 -4.83 -16.77
N ALA A 135 1.85 -5.49 -17.03
CA ALA A 135 1.76 -6.94 -16.98
C ALA A 135 2.62 -7.55 -18.09
N LYS A 136 3.32 -8.63 -17.75
CA LYS A 136 4.10 -9.44 -18.69
C LYS A 136 3.45 -10.83 -18.80
N PRO A 137 3.61 -11.52 -19.94
CA PRO A 137 3.21 -12.92 -20.04
C PRO A 137 3.92 -13.75 -18.97
N VAL A 138 3.19 -14.67 -18.35
CA VAL A 138 3.74 -15.57 -17.33
C VAL A 138 4.55 -16.68 -18.03
N SER A 139 5.79 -16.88 -17.60
CA SER A 139 6.66 -17.94 -18.10
C SER A 139 6.30 -19.31 -17.53
N SER A 140 6.75 -20.38 -18.20
CA SER A 140 6.55 -21.75 -17.69
C SER A 140 7.21 -21.99 -16.33
N ASN A 141 8.32 -21.32 -16.04
CA ASN A 141 8.99 -21.42 -14.74
C ASN A 141 8.17 -20.74 -13.65
N GLU A 142 7.67 -19.52 -13.89
CA GLU A 142 6.79 -18.82 -12.94
C GLU A 142 5.50 -19.60 -12.68
N LEU A 143 4.92 -20.23 -13.69
CA LEU A 143 3.74 -21.11 -13.52
C LEU A 143 4.07 -22.33 -12.64
N PHE A 144 5.24 -22.94 -12.83
CA PHE A 144 5.68 -24.07 -12.03
C PHE A 144 5.95 -23.67 -10.56
N GLU A 145 6.60 -22.53 -10.35
CA GLU A 145 6.81 -21.96 -9.01
C GLU A 145 5.48 -21.63 -8.32
N LEU A 146 4.55 -21.00 -9.04
CA LEU A 146 3.20 -20.70 -8.54
C LEU A 146 2.46 -21.98 -8.16
N TYR A 147 2.48 -23.00 -9.02
CA TYR A 147 1.88 -24.30 -8.74
C TYR A 147 2.42 -24.88 -7.44
N ASN A 148 3.73 -24.96 -7.28
CA ASN A 148 4.37 -25.50 -6.08
C ASN A 148 4.06 -24.67 -4.82
N ALA A 149 3.99 -23.34 -4.96
CA ALA A 149 3.62 -22.45 -3.87
C ALA A 149 2.18 -22.72 -3.40
N LEU A 150 1.24 -22.89 -4.34
CA LEU A 150 -0.17 -23.15 -4.04
C LEU A 150 -0.42 -24.52 -3.43
N GLN A 151 0.40 -25.54 -3.73
CA GLN A 151 0.26 -26.88 -3.13
C GLN A 151 0.27 -26.84 -1.59
N LYS A 152 1.10 -25.98 -0.99
CA LYS A 152 1.21 -25.83 0.47
C LYS A 152 -0.09 -25.38 1.12
N TYR A 153 -0.91 -24.62 0.39
CA TYR A 153 -2.16 -24.02 0.86
C TYR A 153 -3.40 -24.77 0.36
N GLY A 154 -3.23 -25.85 -0.41
CA GLY A 154 -4.33 -26.66 -0.93
C GLY A 154 -4.95 -27.64 0.09
N SER A 155 -4.34 -27.80 1.26
CA SER A 155 -4.84 -28.65 2.35
C SER A 155 -5.63 -27.84 3.36
N LYS A 156 -6.84 -28.30 3.71
CA LYS A 156 -7.67 -27.70 4.77
C LYS A 156 -6.95 -27.68 6.12
N ASP A 157 -6.17 -28.73 6.42
CA ASP A 157 -5.43 -28.81 7.67
C ASP A 157 -4.27 -27.81 7.69
N ASN A 158 -3.56 -27.66 6.57
CA ASN A 158 -2.49 -26.65 6.44
C ASN A 158 -3.06 -25.24 6.60
N LEU A 159 -4.19 -24.94 5.96
CA LEU A 159 -4.87 -23.66 6.12
C LEU A 159 -5.27 -23.44 7.58
N ARG A 160 -5.82 -24.45 8.26
CA ARG A 160 -6.22 -24.32 9.66
C ARG A 160 -5.04 -24.01 10.58
N VAL A 161 -3.90 -24.68 10.39
CA VAL A 161 -2.67 -24.42 11.15
C VAL A 161 -2.10 -23.03 10.82
N LEU A 162 -2.04 -22.66 9.54
CA LEU A 162 -1.58 -21.35 9.09
C LEU A 162 -2.40 -20.21 9.72
N PHE A 163 -3.73 -20.27 9.64
CA PHE A 163 -4.60 -19.22 10.19
C PHE A 163 -4.59 -19.21 11.72
N SER A 164 -4.47 -20.38 12.38
CA SER A 164 -4.32 -20.44 13.84
C SER A 164 -3.03 -19.76 14.31
N LEU A 165 -1.91 -20.02 13.64
CA LEU A 165 -0.65 -19.33 13.91
C LEU A 165 -0.78 -17.83 13.63
N TYR A 166 -1.37 -17.45 12.49
CA TYR A 166 -1.56 -16.04 12.13
C TYR A 166 -2.34 -15.28 13.22
N GLU A 167 -3.50 -15.79 13.64
CA GLU A 167 -4.32 -15.15 14.68
C GLU A 167 -3.59 -14.97 16.01
N LEU A 168 -2.77 -15.95 16.40
CA LEU A 168 -2.01 -15.91 17.66
C LEU A 168 -0.80 -14.98 17.59
N THR A 169 -0.31 -14.64 16.39
CA THR A 169 1.00 -13.99 16.21
C THR A 169 0.96 -12.67 15.42
N ILE A 170 -0.18 -12.28 14.84
CA ILE A 170 -0.30 -11.10 13.97
C ILE A 170 0.05 -9.78 14.68
N ASN A 171 -0.29 -9.65 15.97
CA ASN A 171 -0.21 -8.37 16.69
C ASN A 171 1.18 -8.05 17.24
N ASP A 172 2.09 -9.03 17.27
CA ASP A 172 3.42 -8.87 17.85
C ASP A 172 4.42 -9.75 17.09
N PHE A 173 5.50 -9.13 16.58
CA PHE A 173 6.53 -9.81 15.79
C PHE A 173 7.35 -10.80 16.61
N ASP A 174 7.48 -10.58 17.92
CA ASP A 174 8.34 -11.37 18.79
C ASP A 174 7.60 -12.54 19.46
N VAL A 175 6.30 -12.67 19.23
CA VAL A 175 5.49 -13.78 19.75
C VAL A 175 5.69 -15.05 18.92
N TYR A 176 5.98 -16.15 19.63
CA TYR A 176 6.04 -17.52 19.12
C TYR A 176 5.09 -18.40 19.95
N VAL A 177 4.41 -19.32 19.28
CA VAL A 177 3.36 -20.15 19.90
C VAL A 177 3.93 -21.51 20.28
N ALA A 178 3.65 -21.99 21.49
CA ALA A 178 4.05 -23.33 21.89
C ALA A 178 3.23 -24.41 21.14
N PHE A 179 3.85 -25.56 20.83
CA PHE A 179 3.16 -26.63 20.08
C PHE A 179 1.80 -27.05 20.66
N ASN A 180 1.72 -27.21 21.99
CA ASN A 180 0.48 -27.64 22.66
C ASN A 180 -0.64 -26.59 22.53
N GLU A 181 -0.29 -25.32 22.66
CA GLU A 181 -1.23 -24.21 22.48
C GLU A 181 -1.74 -24.17 21.03
N LEU A 182 -0.84 -24.37 20.07
CA LEU A 182 -1.20 -24.44 18.66
C LEU A 182 -2.16 -25.61 18.38
N VAL A 183 -1.87 -26.81 18.92
CA VAL A 183 -2.75 -27.99 18.79
C VAL A 183 -4.14 -27.71 19.34
N GLU A 184 -4.23 -27.06 20.51
CA GLU A 184 -5.50 -26.65 21.12
C GLU A 184 -6.27 -25.65 20.24
N LYS A 185 -5.60 -24.59 19.79
CA LYS A 185 -6.18 -23.58 18.90
C LYS A 185 -6.67 -24.19 17.57
N CYS A 186 -5.87 -25.08 16.99
CA CYS A 186 -6.20 -25.76 15.74
C CYS A 186 -7.34 -26.76 15.91
N GLN A 187 -7.54 -27.35 17.09
CA GLN A 187 -8.45 -28.48 17.31
C GLN A 187 -8.22 -29.62 16.29
N LEU A 188 -6.94 -29.93 16.05
CA LEU A 188 -6.48 -31.00 15.16
C LEU A 188 -5.57 -31.97 15.93
N PRO A 189 -5.46 -33.25 15.51
CA PRO A 189 -4.49 -34.18 16.09
C PRO A 189 -3.05 -33.68 15.95
N SER A 190 -2.20 -33.95 16.94
CA SER A 190 -0.81 -33.48 16.97
C SER A 190 0.00 -33.90 15.74
N ASP A 191 -0.22 -35.10 15.20
CA ASP A 191 0.52 -35.57 14.01
C ASP A 191 0.11 -34.78 12.75
N ILE A 192 -1.14 -34.33 12.65
CA ILE A 192 -1.63 -33.49 11.56
C ILE A 192 -1.04 -32.08 11.67
N VAL A 193 -1.00 -31.52 12.89
CA VAL A 193 -0.38 -30.20 13.14
C VAL A 193 1.10 -30.25 12.79
N GLN A 194 1.84 -31.29 13.20
CA GLN A 194 3.25 -31.43 12.86
C GLN A 194 3.47 -31.52 11.34
N LYS A 195 2.71 -32.37 10.64
CA LYS A 195 2.79 -32.47 9.17
C LYS A 195 2.50 -31.14 8.47
N ALA A 196 1.59 -30.33 9.00
CA ALA A 196 1.31 -29.01 8.45
C ALA A 196 2.49 -28.05 8.68
N LEU A 197 3.07 -28.03 9.88
CA LEU A 197 4.25 -27.22 10.21
C LEU A 197 5.44 -27.56 9.30
N ASP A 198 5.64 -28.84 8.97
CA ASP A 198 6.72 -29.29 8.08
C ASP A 198 6.57 -28.77 6.63
N ASN A 199 5.34 -28.43 6.21
CA ASN A 199 5.02 -27.99 4.84
C ASN A 199 4.87 -26.46 4.70
N LEU A 200 4.62 -25.77 5.81
CA LEU A 200 4.37 -24.32 5.84
C LEU A 200 5.68 -23.54 6.05
N PRO A 201 5.73 -22.25 5.64
CA PRO A 201 6.89 -21.39 5.90
C PRO A 201 6.94 -20.98 7.37
N ILE A 202 7.48 -21.85 8.22
CA ILE A 202 7.51 -21.68 9.68
C ILE A 202 8.92 -21.32 10.15
N GLN A 203 9.00 -20.29 11.00
CA GLN A 203 10.17 -19.98 11.80
C GLN A 203 10.03 -20.61 13.18
N ILE A 204 11.09 -21.26 13.64
CA ILE A 204 11.17 -21.92 14.94
C ILE A 204 12.20 -21.20 15.82
N LYS A 205 11.87 -20.97 17.08
CA LYS A 205 12.80 -20.47 18.11
C LYS A 205 12.60 -21.21 19.43
N PRO A 206 13.65 -21.42 20.23
CA PRO A 206 13.50 -21.98 21.57
C PRO A 206 12.74 -21.00 22.49
N LEU A 207 11.81 -21.52 23.28
CA LEU A 207 11.12 -20.80 24.34
C LEU A 207 11.84 -21.00 25.69
N GLU A 208 11.69 -20.06 26.62
CA GLU A 208 12.37 -20.07 27.93
C GLU A 208 12.14 -21.38 28.72
N ASP A 209 10.98 -22.02 28.53
CA ASP A 209 10.57 -23.27 29.21
C ASP A 209 10.92 -24.57 28.45
N SER A 210 11.93 -24.53 27.56
CA SER A 210 12.56 -25.72 26.93
C SER A 210 11.71 -26.50 25.93
N LYS A 211 10.87 -25.80 25.16
CA LYS A 211 10.26 -26.32 23.92
C LYS A 211 10.63 -25.43 22.74
N ASP A 212 10.12 -25.78 21.58
CA ASP A 212 10.11 -24.94 20.40
C ASP A 212 8.84 -24.08 20.36
N GLY A 213 9.03 -22.83 19.97
CA GLY A 213 7.97 -21.88 19.62
C GLY A 213 7.90 -21.73 18.09
N TYR A 214 6.68 -21.66 17.58
CA TYR A 214 6.40 -21.64 16.14
C TYR A 214 5.75 -20.31 15.74
N ARG A 215 6.17 -19.78 14.59
CA ARG A 215 5.60 -18.60 13.96
C ARG A 215 5.63 -18.76 12.45
N ILE A 216 4.70 -18.16 11.72
CA ILE A 216 4.88 -17.97 10.28
C ILE A 216 6.12 -17.11 10.07
N GLU A 217 7.00 -17.52 9.16
CA GLU A 217 8.18 -16.75 8.79
C GLU A 217 7.76 -15.33 8.35
N GLY A 218 8.47 -14.31 8.86
CA GLY A 218 8.05 -12.90 8.71
C GLY A 218 7.80 -12.48 7.26
N GLY A 219 8.61 -12.97 6.31
CA GLY A 219 8.43 -12.72 4.88
C GLY A 219 7.13 -13.27 4.29
N PHE A 220 6.44 -14.18 5.00
CA PHE A 220 5.21 -14.85 4.57
C PHE A 220 3.97 -14.45 5.40
N MET A 221 4.09 -13.54 6.37
CA MET A 221 2.96 -13.07 7.19
C MET A 221 1.84 -12.40 6.37
N HIS A 222 2.12 -11.97 5.14
CA HIS A 222 1.12 -11.41 4.23
C HIS A 222 0.22 -12.48 3.57
N ILE A 223 0.65 -13.74 3.56
CA ILE A 223 -0.03 -14.82 2.82
C ILE A 223 -1.47 -15.05 3.31
N PRO A 224 -1.77 -15.15 4.62
CA PRO A 224 -3.16 -15.32 5.08
C PRO A 224 -4.10 -14.23 4.54
N THR A 225 -3.63 -12.97 4.53
CA THR A 225 -4.39 -11.84 3.97
C THR A 225 -4.62 -11.98 2.47
N VAL A 226 -3.60 -12.39 1.70
CA VAL A 226 -3.73 -12.63 0.25
C VAL A 226 -4.68 -13.80 -0.05
N LEU A 227 -4.59 -14.91 0.69
CA LEU A 227 -5.47 -16.07 0.51
C LEU A 227 -6.93 -15.71 0.76
N MET A 228 -7.21 -14.83 1.72
CA MET A 228 -8.59 -14.37 1.97
C MET A 228 -9.19 -13.62 0.78
N LEU A 229 -8.39 -12.95 -0.05
CA LEU A 229 -8.85 -12.29 -1.28
C LEU A 229 -9.35 -13.28 -2.34
N LEU A 230 -8.97 -14.56 -2.27
CA LEU A 230 -9.39 -15.58 -3.23
C LEU A 230 -10.83 -16.07 -3.00
N THR A 231 -11.42 -15.74 -1.86
CA THR A 231 -12.79 -16.13 -1.52
C THR A 231 -13.75 -15.00 -1.90
N GLN A 232 -14.87 -15.33 -2.55
CA GLN A 232 -15.96 -14.38 -2.86
C GLN A 232 -17.18 -14.76 -2.04
#